data_AF-A0A656JR37-F1
#
_entry.id   AF-A0A656JR37-F1
#
_cell.length_a   1.000
_cell.length_b   1.000
_cell.length_c   1.000
_cell.angle_alpha   90.00
_cell.angle_beta   90.00
_cell.angle_gamma   90.00
#
_symmetry.space_group_name_H-M   'P 1'
#
loop_
_entity.id
_entity.type
_entity.pdbx_description
1 polymer ?
#
loop_
_entity_poly.entity_id
_entity_poly.type
_entity_poly.pdbx_seq_one_letter_code
_entity_poly.pdbx_strand_id
1 'polypeptide(L)'
;SLCCPPQTKPVLDTSAVAELILDRAREAGFSKVFPVGALSKGLEGEQLAELIALRDAGCVAFGNGLSSFSNTRTLCRALEYAATFDLTVIFNSQDRDLAEGGLAHDGPTAAFLGL
;
A
#
# COMPACT_ATOMS: atom_id res chain seq x y z
N SER A 1 -1.30 11.63 15.73
CA SER A 1 -2.01 11.06 14.58
C SER A 1 -1.12 10.02 13.92
N LEU A 2 -1.69 9.06 13.21
CA LEU A 2 -0.94 8.00 12.52
C LEU A 2 -1.56 7.64 11.19
N CYS A 3 -0.77 7.08 10.28
CA CYS A 3 -1.25 6.52 9.02
C CYS A 3 -1.38 5.00 9.16
N CYS A 4 -2.50 4.44 8.73
CA CYS A 4 -2.74 2.99 8.74
C CYS A 4 -2.44 2.41 7.35
N PRO A 5 -1.47 1.49 7.20
CA PRO A 5 -1.17 0.88 5.91
C PRO A 5 -2.31 -0.02 5.42
N PRO A 6 -2.41 -0.30 4.11
CA PRO A 6 -3.53 -1.06 3.54
C PRO A 6 -3.50 -2.57 3.86
N GLN A 7 -2.43 -3.06 4.49
CA GLN A 7 -2.15 -4.47 4.75
C GLN A 7 -2.90 -4.99 5.98
N THR A 8 -4.22 -4.75 6.03
CA THR A 8 -5.14 -5.22 7.06
C THR A 8 -5.83 -6.53 6.63
N LYS A 9 -6.61 -7.13 7.54
CA LYS A 9 -7.46 -8.29 7.23
C LYS A 9 -8.91 -7.97 7.63
N PRO A 10 -9.81 -7.70 6.67
CA PRO A 10 -9.63 -7.64 5.21
C PRO A 10 -8.72 -6.49 4.75
N VAL A 11 -8.20 -6.58 3.53
CA VAL A 11 -7.37 -5.52 2.90
C VAL A 11 -8.18 -4.24 2.75
N LEU A 12 -7.53 -3.09 2.90
CA LEU A 12 -8.16 -1.78 2.71
C LEU A 12 -8.25 -1.40 1.21
N ASP A 13 -8.99 -2.20 0.44
CA ASP A 13 -9.21 -1.98 -1.00
C ASP A 13 -10.67 -1.60 -1.35
N THR A 14 -11.54 -1.50 -0.33
CA THR A 14 -12.95 -1.09 -0.46
C THR A 14 -13.31 0.00 0.55
N SER A 15 -14.29 0.84 0.21
CA SER A 15 -14.77 1.93 1.06
C SER A 15 -15.28 1.44 2.42
N ALA A 16 -15.98 0.29 2.45
CA ALA A 16 -16.49 -0.31 3.67
C ALA A 16 -15.39 -0.60 4.71
N VAL A 17 -14.21 -1.04 4.26
CA VAL A 17 -13.07 -1.29 5.17
C VAL A 17 -12.49 0.04 5.67
N ALA A 18 -12.41 1.06 4.82
CA ALA A 18 -11.95 2.39 5.22
C ALA A 18 -12.88 3.03 6.26
N GLU A 19 -14.19 2.98 6.04
CA GLU A 19 -15.21 3.45 6.98
C GLU A 19 -15.11 2.71 8.31
N LEU A 20 -14.97 1.37 8.28
CA LEU A 20 -14.78 0.55 9.47
C LEU A 20 -13.54 1.00 10.28
N ILE A 21 -12.39 1.23 9.63
CA ILE A 21 -11.19 1.70 10.34
C ILE A 21 -11.42 3.07 10.97
N LEU A 22 -12.05 3.99 10.25
CA LEU A 22 -12.33 5.33 10.75
C LEU A 22 -13.33 5.32 11.91
N ASP A 23 -14.34 4.46 11.87
CA ASP A 23 -15.30 4.27 12.95
C ASP A 23 -14.61 3.68 14.19
N ARG A 24 -13.80 2.62 14.03
CA ARG A 24 -13.02 2.04 15.14
C ARG A 24 -12.04 3.02 15.76
N ALA A 25 -11.39 3.84 14.94
CA ALA A 25 -10.49 4.89 15.43
C ALA A 25 -11.24 5.95 16.24
N ARG A 26 -12.45 6.34 15.79
CA ARG A 26 -13.34 7.27 16.51
C ARG A 26 -13.85 6.68 17.82
N GLU A 27 -14.28 5.42 17.82
CA GLU A 27 -14.71 4.69 19.02
C GLU A 27 -13.60 4.60 20.07
N ALA A 28 -12.36 4.32 19.64
CA ALA A 28 -11.21 4.20 20.53
C ALA A 28 -10.77 5.56 21.11
N GLY A 29 -10.88 6.64 20.35
CA GLY A 29 -10.65 8.01 20.84
C GLY A 29 -9.21 8.39 21.21
N PHE A 30 -8.22 7.50 21.02
CA PHE A 30 -6.83 7.74 21.45
C PHE A 30 -5.99 8.54 20.44
N SER A 31 -6.29 8.46 19.14
CA SER A 31 -5.53 9.18 18.11
C SER A 31 -6.31 9.34 16.81
N LYS A 32 -5.99 10.37 16.03
CA LYS A 32 -6.49 10.53 14.65
C LYS A 32 -5.76 9.56 13.71
N VAL A 33 -6.53 8.67 13.08
CA VAL A 33 -6.04 7.67 12.12
C VAL A 33 -6.35 8.15 10.70
N PHE A 34 -5.35 8.04 9.82
CA PHE A 34 -5.47 8.34 8.41
C PHE A 34 -5.23 7.06 7.59
N PRO A 35 -6.27 6.46 6.98
CA PRO A 35 -6.11 5.24 6.21
C PRO A 35 -5.35 5.51 4.90
N VAL A 36 -4.46 4.59 4.55
CA VAL A 36 -3.75 4.54 3.27
C VAL A 36 -4.36 3.42 2.45
N GLY A 37 -5.12 3.78 1.41
CA GLY A 37 -5.82 2.89 0.47
C GLY A 37 -4.90 1.90 -0.22
N ALA A 38 -5.40 0.71 -0.53
CA ALA A 38 -4.70 -0.20 -1.43
C ALA A 38 -4.67 0.41 -2.85
N LEU A 39 -3.50 0.43 -3.48
CA LEU A 39 -3.38 0.90 -4.88
C LEU A 39 -3.91 -0.15 -5.87
N SER A 40 -3.79 -1.42 -5.51
CA SER A 40 -4.34 -2.56 -6.26
C SER A 40 -5.28 -3.39 -5.42
N LYS A 41 -6.24 -4.05 -6.08
CA LYS A 41 -7.20 -4.94 -5.43
C LYS A 41 -6.45 -6.11 -4.77
N GLY A 42 -6.77 -6.38 -3.49
CA GLY A 42 -6.11 -7.43 -2.70
C GLY A 42 -4.60 -7.25 -2.48
N LEU A 43 -3.99 -6.12 -2.89
CA LEU A 43 -2.53 -5.92 -2.94
C LEU A 43 -1.79 -6.83 -3.94
N GLU A 44 -2.50 -7.40 -4.92
CA GLU A 44 -1.93 -8.35 -5.89
C GLU A 44 -1.14 -7.66 -7.02
N GLY A 45 -1.34 -6.35 -7.22
CA GLY A 45 -0.65 -5.59 -8.26
C GLY A 45 -1.11 -5.89 -9.70
N GLU A 46 -2.23 -6.62 -9.86
CA GLU A 46 -2.79 -6.97 -11.17
C GLU A 46 -3.83 -5.96 -11.68
N GLN A 47 -4.75 -5.54 -10.79
CA GLN A 47 -5.83 -4.61 -11.09
C GLN A 47 -5.85 -3.48 -10.07
N LEU A 48 -6.12 -2.24 -10.52
CA LEU A 48 -6.35 -1.10 -9.63
C LEU A 48 -7.56 -1.34 -8.71
N ALA A 49 -7.46 -0.86 -7.47
CA ALA A 49 -8.61 -0.76 -6.59
C ALA A 49 -9.50 0.44 -6.99
N GLU A 50 -10.69 0.55 -6.38
CA GLU A 50 -11.62 1.67 -6.57
C GLU A 50 -11.10 2.95 -5.87
N LEU A 51 -10.01 3.54 -6.39
CA LEU A 51 -9.25 4.59 -5.69
C LEU A 51 -10.07 5.84 -5.38
N ILE A 52 -10.99 6.23 -6.27
CA ILE A 52 -11.86 7.39 -6.04
C ILE A 52 -12.82 7.12 -4.89
N ALA A 53 -13.46 5.95 -4.86
CA ALA A 53 -14.35 5.59 -3.77
C ALA A 53 -13.60 5.52 -2.43
N LEU A 54 -12.36 5.02 -2.44
CA LEU A 54 -11.49 4.99 -1.26
C LEU A 54 -11.08 6.38 -0.78
N ARG A 55 -10.76 7.30 -1.70
CA ARG A 55 -10.49 8.72 -1.38
C ARG A 55 -11.72 9.35 -0.72
N ASP A 56 -12.89 9.16 -1.34
CA ASP A 56 -14.15 9.74 -0.86
C ASP A 56 -14.55 9.14 0.50
N ALA A 57 -14.17 7.88 0.79
CA ALA A 57 -14.30 7.25 2.10
C ALA A 57 -13.29 7.76 3.15
N GLY A 58 -12.30 8.58 2.77
CA GLY A 58 -11.36 9.23 3.69
C GLY A 58 -9.92 8.71 3.64
N CYS A 59 -9.54 7.93 2.62
CA CYS A 59 -8.14 7.57 2.40
C CYS A 59 -7.32 8.78 1.94
N VAL A 60 -6.18 9.03 2.59
CA VAL A 60 -5.33 10.21 2.30
C VAL A 60 -4.19 9.93 1.32
N ALA A 61 -3.87 8.66 1.12
CA ALA A 61 -2.84 8.20 0.21
C ALA A 61 -3.14 6.77 -0.23
N PHE A 62 -2.42 6.29 -1.25
CA PHE A 62 -2.60 4.97 -1.83
C PHE A 62 -1.26 4.25 -1.97
N GLY A 63 -1.24 2.94 -1.72
CA GLY A 63 -0.03 2.15 -1.89
C GLY A 63 -0.32 0.66 -1.87
N ASN A 64 0.66 -0.16 -2.25
CA ASN A 64 0.56 -1.62 -2.13
C ASN A 64 1.23 -2.17 -0.85
N GLY A 65 1.47 -1.32 0.14
CA GLY A 65 2.21 -1.69 1.35
C GLY A 65 3.63 -2.13 0.98
N LEU A 66 4.01 -3.34 1.40
CA LEU A 66 5.30 -3.95 1.09
C LEU A 66 5.28 -4.83 -0.18
N SER A 67 4.11 -5.00 -0.81
CA SER A 67 3.98 -5.83 -2.01
C SER A 67 4.44 -5.08 -3.26
N SER A 68 5.32 -5.70 -4.05
CA SER A 68 5.75 -5.17 -5.35
C SER A 68 4.71 -5.45 -6.44
N PHE A 69 4.63 -4.56 -7.42
CA PHE A 69 3.86 -4.83 -8.65
C PHE A 69 4.59 -5.87 -9.50
N SER A 70 3.86 -6.85 -10.02
CA SER A 70 4.43 -7.89 -10.91
C SER A 70 4.78 -7.36 -12.30
N ASN A 71 4.13 -6.27 -12.74
CA ASN A 71 4.30 -5.70 -14.06
C ASN A 71 4.43 -4.17 -14.00
N THR A 72 5.57 -3.65 -14.47
CA THR A 72 5.84 -2.20 -14.53
C THR A 72 4.80 -1.45 -15.34
N ARG A 73 4.20 -2.07 -16.37
CA ARG A 73 3.12 -1.45 -17.15
C ARG A 73 1.87 -1.23 -16.31
N THR A 74 1.53 -2.15 -15.41
CA THR A 74 0.41 -1.98 -14.47
C THR A 74 0.71 -0.87 -13.47
N LEU A 75 1.95 -0.82 -12.96
CA LEU A 75 2.39 0.27 -12.09
C LEU A 75 2.31 1.63 -12.80
N CYS A 76 2.83 1.77 -14.02
CA CYS A 76 2.76 3.02 -14.79
C CYS A 76 1.30 3.46 -14.98
N ARG A 77 0.41 2.55 -15.37
CA ARG A 77 -1.03 2.86 -15.50
C ARG A 77 -1.64 3.31 -14.17
N ALA A 78 -1.24 2.69 -13.07
CA ALA A 78 -1.73 3.07 -11.75
C ALA A 78 -1.26 4.46 -11.33
N LEU A 79 0.00 4.80 -11.65
CA LEU A 79 0.57 6.13 -11.41
C LEU A 79 -0.05 7.19 -12.32
N GLU A 80 -0.30 6.88 -13.60
CA GLU A 80 -1.01 7.77 -14.53
C GLU A 80 -2.43 8.07 -14.05
N TYR A 81 -3.14 7.04 -13.58
CA TYR A 81 -4.47 7.20 -12.99
C TYR A 81 -4.40 8.07 -11.73
N ALA A 82 -3.48 7.77 -10.81
CA ALA A 82 -3.29 8.58 -9.60
C ALA A 82 -2.96 10.04 -9.92
N ALA A 83 -2.08 10.30 -10.89
CA ALA A 83 -1.75 11.64 -11.35
C ALA A 83 -2.95 12.38 -11.97
N THR A 84 -3.81 11.66 -12.72
CA THR A 84 -5.03 12.23 -13.31
C THR A 84 -6.00 12.77 -12.26
N PHE A 85 -6.06 12.13 -11.09
CA PHE A 85 -6.97 12.48 -10.00
C PHE A 85 -6.29 13.14 -8.79
N ASP A 86 -5.03 13.56 -8.95
CA ASP A 86 -4.21 14.18 -7.90
C ASP A 86 -4.16 13.35 -6.60
N LEU A 87 -4.01 12.03 -6.76
CA LEU A 87 -3.93 11.09 -5.65
C LEU A 87 -2.48 10.93 -5.19
N THR A 88 -2.26 11.04 -3.88
CA THR A 88 -0.93 10.78 -3.29
C THR A 88 -0.64 9.28 -3.29
N VAL A 89 0.46 8.88 -3.93
CA VAL A 89 0.91 7.48 -3.97
C VAL A 89 2.16 7.30 -3.10
N ILE A 90 2.14 6.26 -2.26
CA ILE A 90 3.27 5.79 -1.46
C ILE A 90 3.63 4.41 -2.00
N PHE A 91 4.89 4.22 -2.40
CA PHE A 91 5.38 2.95 -2.91
C PHE A 91 6.61 2.48 -2.14
N ASN A 92 6.74 1.16 -2.00
CA ASN A 92 7.97 0.53 -1.56
C ASN A 92 8.89 0.34 -2.76
N SER A 93 10.04 1.01 -2.76
CA SER A 93 11.01 0.92 -3.85
C SER A 93 11.84 -0.35 -3.73
N GLN A 94 11.23 -1.49 -4.05
CA GLN A 94 11.90 -2.79 -4.11
C GLN A 94 11.65 -3.44 -5.46
N ASP A 95 12.71 -3.51 -6.26
CA ASP A 95 12.73 -4.27 -7.50
C ASP A 95 12.87 -5.77 -7.17
N ARG A 96 12.02 -6.59 -7.80
CA ARG A 96 11.97 -8.04 -7.55
C ARG A 96 13.21 -8.74 -8.06
N ASP A 97 13.70 -8.34 -9.23
CA ASP A 97 14.81 -8.99 -9.90
C ASP A 97 16.13 -8.62 -9.21
N LEU A 98 16.26 -7.38 -8.71
CA LEU A 98 17.39 -6.98 -7.88
C LEU A 98 17.38 -7.59 -6.48
N ALA A 99 16.20 -7.84 -5.91
CA ALA A 99 16.10 -8.45 -4.59
C ALA A 99 16.48 -9.93 -4.61
N GLU A 100 16.23 -10.65 -5.70
CA GLU A 100 16.59 -12.06 -5.94
C GLU A 100 16.31 -13.03 -4.75
N GLY A 101 15.31 -12.74 -3.92
CA GLY A 101 15.00 -13.55 -2.72
C GLY A 101 15.92 -13.33 -1.51
N GLY A 102 16.74 -12.27 -1.52
CA GLY A 102 17.65 -11.90 -0.45
C GLY A 102 16.94 -11.73 0.89
N LEU A 103 17.53 -12.33 1.93
CA LEU A 103 17.00 -12.32 3.31
C LEU A 103 17.57 -11.17 4.14
N ALA A 104 18.73 -10.66 3.75
CA ALA A 104 19.47 -9.61 4.43
C ALA A 104 20.14 -8.68 3.43
N HIS A 105 20.67 -7.56 3.92
CA HIS A 105 21.51 -6.68 3.12
C HIS A 105 22.75 -7.45 2.63
N ASP A 106 22.98 -7.44 1.31
CA ASP A 106 24.16 -8.03 0.69
C ASP A 106 25.43 -7.30 1.16
N GLY A 107 26.16 -7.95 2.06
CA GLY A 107 27.30 -7.37 2.74
C GLY A 107 28.13 -8.41 3.47
N PRO A 108 29.29 -8.01 4.02
CA PRO A 108 30.25 -8.94 4.61
C PRO A 108 29.67 -9.75 5.78
N THR A 109 28.70 -9.17 6.51
CA THR A 109 28.00 -9.87 7.59
C THR A 109 27.08 -10.97 7.08
N ALA A 110 26.35 -10.76 5.99
CA ALA A 110 25.49 -11.79 5.38
C ALA A 110 26.34 -12.93 4.81
N ALA A 111 27.41 -12.58 4.07
CA ALA A 111 28.37 -13.54 3.55
C ALA A 111 29.04 -14.38 4.65
N PHE A 112 29.38 -13.77 5.79
CA PHE A 112 29.95 -14.48 6.93
C PHE A 112 28.95 -15.44 7.59
N LEU A 113 27.67 -15.07 7.62
CA LEU A 113 26.59 -15.88 8.20
C LEU A 113 25.98 -16.90 7.22
N GLY A 114 26.40 -16.90 5.95
CA GLY A 114 25.88 -17.79 4.90
C GLY A 114 24.43 -17.47 4.51
N LEU A 115 24.05 -16.20 4.60
CA LEU A 115 22.72 -15.66 4.28
C LEU A 115 22.67 -14.98 2.92
#